data_AF-A0A6J4QT97-F1
#
_entry.id   AF-A0A6J4QT97-F1
#
_cell.length_a   1.000
_cell.length_b   1.000
_cell.length_c   1.000
_cell.angle_alpha   90.00
_cell.angle_beta   90.00
_cell.angle_gamma   90.00
#
_symmetry.space_group_name_H-M   'P 1'
#
loop_
_entity.id
_entity.type
_entity.pdbx_description
1 polymer ?
#
loop_
_entity_poly.entity_id
_entity_poly.type
_entity_poly.pdbx_seq_one_letter_code
_entity_poly.pdbx_strand_id
1 'polypeptide(L)'
;MLLVGAVDVVSAEFKAFSSLKGEVGVAPILAPAALPTLFRAMHIGKGVYWDGLFSQNPPVRELCKVDPDEIWVIQVDPERRDREPKSMADILDRRN
;
A
#
# COMPACT_ATOMS: atom_id res chain seq x y z
N MET A 1 10.87 11.59 -8.32
CA MET A 1 9.40 11.58 -8.09
C MET A 1 9.10 10.61 -6.96
N LEU A 2 8.19 10.95 -6.06
CA LEU A 2 7.67 10.02 -5.05
C LEU A 2 6.20 9.70 -5.36
N LEU A 3 5.86 8.42 -5.31
CA LEU A 3 4.49 7.92 -5.36
C LEU A 3 4.17 7.20 -4.05
N VAL A 4 2.99 7.46 -3.51
CA VAL A 4 2.51 6.82 -2.29
C VAL A 4 1.16 6.18 -2.61
N GLY A 5 1.04 4.87 -2.44
CA GLY A 5 -0.17 4.11 -2.77
C GLY A 5 -1.11 3.96 -1.58
N ALA A 6 -2.41 4.20 -1.78
CA ALA A 6 -3.44 3.84 -0.82
C ALA A 6 -4.72 3.41 -1.54
N VAL A 7 -5.65 2.77 -0.82
CA VAL A 7 -6.94 2.34 -1.37
C VAL A 7 -8.06 3.15 -0.75
N ASP A 8 -8.97 3.67 -1.59
CA ASP A 8 -10.21 4.28 -1.10
C ASP A 8 -11.13 3.18 -0.56
N VAL A 9 -11.51 3.30 0.72
CA VAL A 9 -12.27 2.31 1.46
C VAL A 9 -13.70 2.16 0.93
N VAL A 10 -14.24 3.21 0.31
CA VAL A 10 -15.62 3.22 -0.20
C VAL A 10 -15.69 2.66 -1.61
N SER A 11 -14.81 3.11 -2.51
CA SER A 11 -14.83 2.67 -3.92
C SER A 11 -13.99 1.43 -4.19
N ALA A 12 -13.12 1.03 -3.26
CA ALA A 12 -12.06 0.02 -3.45
C ALA A 12 -11.05 0.38 -4.55
N GLU A 13 -11.03 1.64 -5.00
CA GLU A 13 -10.09 2.09 -6.03
C GLU A 13 -8.72 2.39 -5.43
N PHE A 14 -7.67 1.93 -6.13
CA PHE A 14 -6.29 2.28 -5.82
C PHE A 14 -5.97 3.71 -6.26
N LYS A 15 -5.24 4.45 -5.42
CA LYS A 15 -4.72 5.77 -5.74
C LYS A 15 -3.24 5.87 -5.41
N ALA A 16 -2.46 6.33 -6.39
CA ALA A 16 -1.08 6.77 -6.19
C ALA A 16 -1.01 8.29 -6.05
N PHE A 17 -0.72 8.79 -4.85
CA PHE A 17 -0.47 10.21 -4.57
C PHE A 17 0.93 10.57 -5.08
N SER A 18 1.02 11.60 -5.93
CA SER A 18 2.29 12.00 -6.55
C SER A 18 2.86 13.30 -5.97
N SER A 19 4.15 13.28 -5.64
CA SER A 19 4.86 14.49 -5.22
C SER A 19 4.95 15.54 -6.32
N LEU A 20 4.94 15.13 -7.60
CA LEU A 20 4.95 16.05 -8.75
C LEU A 20 3.63 16.83 -8.89
N LYS A 21 2.54 16.28 -8.34
CA LYS A 21 1.21 16.91 -8.33
C LYS A 21 0.92 17.67 -7.03
N GLY A 22 1.88 17.74 -6.11
CA GLY A 22 1.67 18.33 -4.78
C GLY A 22 0.72 17.52 -3.89
N GLU A 23 0.51 16.23 -4.19
CA GLU A 23 -0.45 15.38 -3.48
C GLU A 23 0.15 14.67 -2.27
N VAL A 24 1.47 14.76 -2.06
CA VAL A 24 2.16 14.12 -0.93
C VAL A 24 2.23 15.08 0.25
N GLY A 25 1.72 14.62 1.39
CA GLY A 25 1.74 15.33 2.67
C GLY A 25 1.56 14.33 3.82
N VAL A 26 1.35 14.84 5.04
CA VAL A 26 1.27 13.99 6.25
C VAL A 26 0.20 12.90 6.12
N ALA A 27 -1.02 13.26 5.73
CA ALA A 27 -2.10 12.27 5.62
C ALA A 27 -1.86 11.20 4.54
N PRO A 28 -1.47 11.56 3.29
CA PRO A 28 -1.04 10.60 2.28
C PRO A 28 0.11 9.68 2.69
N ILE A 29 1.06 10.15 3.52
CA ILE A 29 2.17 9.32 4.01
C ILE A 29 1.71 8.31 5.07
N LEU A 30 0.76 8.69 5.91
CA LEU A 30 0.27 7.85 7.01
C LEU A 30 -0.83 6.87 6.57
N ALA A 31 -1.63 7.20 5.56
CA ALA A 31 -2.71 6.34 5.09
C ALA A 31 -2.25 4.91 4.68
N PRO A 32 -1.13 4.72 3.95
CA PRO A 32 -0.58 3.40 3.63
C PRO A 32 -0.08 2.61 4.83
N ALA A 33 0.15 3.25 5.98
CA ALA A 33 0.54 2.57 7.21
C ALA A 33 -0.67 2.28 8.11
N ALA A 34 -1.86 2.73 7.72
CA ALA A 34 -3.07 2.58 8.50
C ALA A 34 -3.68 1.18 8.27
N LEU A 35 -3.15 0.19 8.98
CA LEU A 35 -3.74 -1.14 9.06
C LEU A 35 -5.19 -1.03 9.57
N PRO A 36 -6.20 -1.58 8.86
CA PRO A 36 -7.61 -1.41 9.21
C PRO A 36 -7.98 -1.83 10.63
N THR A 37 -7.24 -2.78 11.20
CA THR A 37 -7.46 -3.31 12.56
C THR A 37 -6.86 -2.44 13.66
N LEU A 38 -5.98 -1.49 13.32
CA LEU A 38 -5.22 -0.70 14.30
C LEU A 38 -5.47 0.80 14.17
N PHE A 39 -5.75 1.29 12.95
CA PHE A 39 -5.87 2.71 12.68
C PHE A 39 -7.14 3.03 11.88
N ARG A 40 -7.72 4.19 12.18
CA ARG A 40 -8.85 4.73 11.40
C ARG A 40 -8.38 5.12 10.00
N ALA A 41 -9.29 4.99 9.03
CA ALA A 41 -9.03 5.46 7.68
C ALA A 41 -8.80 6.97 7.66
N MET A 42 -7.94 7.41 6.76
CA MET A 42 -7.52 8.80 6.62
C MET A 42 -8.37 9.50 5.56
N HIS A 43 -8.96 10.65 5.93
CA HIS A 43 -9.68 11.49 4.97
C HIS A 43 -8.68 12.34 4.18
N ILE A 44 -8.64 12.16 2.86
CA ILE A 44 -7.77 12.93 1.97
C ILE A 44 -8.62 13.50 0.83
N GLY A 45 -8.84 14.81 0.85
CA GLY A 45 -9.79 15.46 -0.05
C GLY A 45 -11.21 14.94 0.16
N LYS A 46 -11.78 14.30 -0.86
CA LYS A 46 -13.12 13.69 -0.81
C LYS A 46 -13.10 12.18 -0.51
N GLY A 47 -11.93 11.55 -0.52
CA GLY A 47 -11.78 10.11 -0.34
C GLY A 47 -11.41 9.73 1.10
N VAL A 48 -11.57 8.45 1.40
CA VAL A 48 -11.29 7.86 2.71
C VAL A 48 -10.36 6.68 2.48
N TYR A 49 -9.13 6.73 3.01
CA TYR A 49 -8.05 5.84 2.58
C TYR A 49 -7.48 4.99 3.71
N TRP A 50 -7.21 3.73 3.40
CA TRP A 50 -6.44 2.80 4.23
C TRP A 50 -5.22 2.29 3.47
N ASP A 51 -4.39 1.52 4.20
CA ASP A 51 -3.37 0.69 3.60
C ASP A 51 -3.98 -0.22 2.54
N GLY A 52 -3.35 -0.19 1.36
CA GLY A 52 -3.72 -1.01 0.21
C GLY A 52 -3.19 -2.43 0.30
N LEU A 53 -3.13 -3.02 1.50
CA LEU A 53 -2.50 -4.31 1.81
C LEU A 53 -2.91 -5.45 0.85
N PHE A 54 -4.09 -5.36 0.22
CA PHE A 54 -4.62 -6.33 -0.75
C PHE A 54 -4.69 -5.83 -2.21
N SER A 55 -4.18 -4.63 -2.51
CA SER A 55 -4.32 -3.99 -3.82
C SER A 55 -2.99 -3.94 -4.57
N GLN A 56 -2.17 -2.92 -4.35
CA GLN A 56 -0.86 -2.74 -4.98
C GLN A 56 0.07 -1.96 -4.05
N ASN A 57 1.07 -2.64 -3.47
CA ASN A 57 2.12 -2.01 -2.68
C ASN A 57 3.45 -2.72 -2.98
N PRO A 58 4.45 -2.06 -3.61
CA PRO A 58 4.42 -0.66 -4.06
C PRO A 58 3.63 -0.44 -5.38
N PRO A 59 3.31 0.82 -5.78
CA PRO A 59 2.61 1.17 -7.03
C PRO A 59 3.46 0.94 -8.30
N VAL A 60 3.83 -0.31 -8.58
CA VAL A 60 4.76 -0.66 -9.68
C VAL A 60 4.20 -0.23 -11.05
N ARG A 61 2.90 -0.42 -11.29
CA ARG A 61 2.27 -0.05 -12.57
C ARG A 61 2.35 1.44 -12.86
N GLU A 62 2.25 2.27 -11.83
CA GLU A 62 2.36 3.73 -11.95
C GLU A 62 3.81 4.17 -12.10
N LEU A 63 4.74 3.46 -11.46
CA LEU A 63 6.18 3.69 -11.64
C LEU A 63 6.64 3.37 -13.07
N CYS A 64 6.07 2.35 -13.73
CA CYS A 64 6.36 2.07 -15.14
C CYS A 64 5.98 3.22 -16.09
N LYS A 65 5.03 4.09 -15.70
CA LYS A 65 4.56 5.20 -16.55
C LYS A 65 5.58 6.33 -16.70
N VAL A 66 6.63 6.34 -15.88
CA VAL A 66 7.73 7.33 -15.98
C VAL A 66 8.98 6.79 -16.67
N ASP A 67 8.87 5.63 -17.33
CA ASP A 67 9.93 5.01 -18.14
C ASP A 67 11.29 4.89 -17.41
N PRO A 68 11.32 4.24 -16.23
CA PRO A 68 12.58 4.05 -15.52
C PRO A 68 13.44 2.97 -16.20
N ASP A 69 14.76 3.15 -16.20
CA ASP A 69 15.70 2.13 -16.67
C ASP A 69 15.58 0.83 -15.86
N GLU A 70 15.38 0.95 -14.54
CA GLU A 70 15.25 -0.18 -13.61
C GLU A 70 14.23 0.13 -12.50
N ILE A 71 13.55 -0.92 -12.01
CA ILE A 71 12.70 -0.87 -10.82
C ILE A 71 13.20 -1.90 -9.81
N TRP A 72 13.58 -1.42 -8.63
CA TRP A 72 14.02 -2.25 -7.52
C TRP A 72 12.86 -2.40 -6.53
N VAL A 73 12.44 -3.63 -6.27
CA VAL A 73 11.36 -3.93 -5.33
C VAL A 73 11.96 -4.57 -4.08
N ILE A 74 11.74 -3.93 -2.93
CA ILE A 74 12.14 -4.46 -1.63
C ILE A 74 10.91 -5.12 -1.02
N GLN A 75 10.88 -6.45 -0.98
CA GLN A 75 9.84 -7.21 -0.31
C GLN A 75 10.25 -7.46 1.14
N VAL A 76 9.34 -7.15 2.07
CA VAL A 76 9.55 -7.41 3.50
C VAL A 76 9.16 -8.85 3.82
N ASP A 77 7.97 -9.28 3.36
CA ASP A 77 7.48 -10.63 3.58
C ASP A 77 7.92 -11.58 2.45
N PRO A 78 8.37 -12.81 2.79
CA PRO A 78 8.83 -13.77 1.80
C PRO A 78 7.67 -14.38 1.02
N GLU A 79 7.82 -14.50 -0.30
CA GLU A 79 6.82 -15.11 -1.19
C GLU A 79 6.54 -16.59 -0.85
N ARG A 80 7.55 -17.29 -0.33
CA ARG A 80 7.48 -18.72 0.01
C ARG A 80 7.89 -18.96 1.45
N ARG A 81 7.23 -19.94 2.09
CA ARG A 81 7.61 -20.48 3.39
C ARG A 81 7.80 -21.98 3.30
N ASP A 82 8.81 -22.49 3.99
CA ASP A 82 9.22 -23.90 3.93
C ASP A 82 8.22 -24.86 4.60
N ARG A 83 7.31 -24.34 5.43
CA ARG A 83 6.40 -25.14 6.25
C ARG A 83 4.98 -24.61 6.18
N GLU A 84 4.03 -25.54 6.28
CA GLU A 84 2.61 -25.22 6.40
C GLU A 84 2.32 -24.51 7.74
N PRO A 85 1.56 -23.41 7.74
CA PRO A 85 1.13 -22.74 8.98
C PRO A 85 0.20 -23.66 9.77
N LYS A 86 0.47 -23.86 11.07
CA LYS A 86 -0.32 -24.79 11.92
C LYS A 86 -1.05 -24.10 13.07
N SER A 87 -0.78 -22.83 13.30
CA SER A 87 -1.46 -22.01 14.31
C SER A 87 -2.23 -20.86 13.67
N MET A 88 -3.21 -20.33 14.39
CA MET A 88 -3.91 -19.10 13.99
C MET A 88 -2.94 -17.92 13.81
N ALA A 89 -1.89 -17.85 14.61
CA ALA A 89 -0.84 -16.84 14.46
C ALA A 89 -0.12 -17.00 13.11
N ASP A 90 0.31 -18.21 12.75
CA ASP A 90 0.97 -18.46 11.46
C ASP A 90 0.06 -18.16 10.26
N ILE A 91 -1.24 -18.44 10.39
CA ILE A 91 -2.23 -18.15 9.34
C ILE A 91 -2.43 -16.64 9.18
N LEU A 92 -2.58 -15.91 10.29
CA LEU A 92 -2.75 -14.46 10.28
C LEU A 92 -1.49 -13.73 9.78
N ASP A 93 -0.31 -14.24 10.13
CA ASP A 93 0.97 -13.73 9.67
C ASP A 93 1.09 -13.83 8.14
N ARG A 94 0.48 -14.85 7.53
CA ARG A 94 0.42 -15.03 6.06
C ARG A 94 -0.49 -14.03 5.33
N ARG A 95 -1.24 -13.21 6.05
CA ARG A 95 -2.11 -12.16 5.49
C ARG A 95 -1.31 -10.89 5.15
N ASN A 96 -0.15 -10.71 5.78
CA ASN A 96 0.81 -9.66 5.43
C ASN A 96 1.64 -10.15 4.24
#